data_AF-A0A8T4UVU6-F1
#
_entry.id   AF-A0A8T4UVU6-F1
#
_cell.length_a   1.000
_cell.length_b   1.000
_cell.length_c   1.000
_cell.angle_alpha   90.00
_cell.angle_beta   90.00
_cell.angle_gamma   90.00
#
_symmetry.space_group_name_H-M   'P 1'
#
loop_
_entity.id
_entity.type
_entity.pdbx_description
1 polymer ?
#
loop_
_entity_poly.entity_id
_entity_poly.type
_entity_poly.pdbx_seq_one_letter_code
_entity_poly.pdbx_strand_id
1 'polypeptide(L)'
;MKTTTILTAILIVFLLILTACNLTTKAVVDPNDKCSSLTDRAKDNCYVEDLKCSKVKDAQMRDSCVVGIAKIKKDIQICELIQIEKTKEFCKEQIAEITNDHTICGTLRDQYWSDNCNFQLALMNKQDSFCSLVSDVDQKNECFKTLALNTSNLDLCEFISGTGREACIYKIATTTHNVEACQFISDSFNMNGCRAKIARETGNSAICELIGNSNIKTICLEDVKAKK
;
A
#
# COMPACT_ATOMS: atom_id res chain seq x y z
N MET A 1 -63.20 -35.80 1.51
CA MET A 1 -63.20 -34.66 2.46
C MET A 1 -61.83 -34.03 2.73
N LYS A 2 -60.70 -34.48 2.14
CA LYS A 2 -59.36 -33.87 2.34
C LYS A 2 -58.89 -32.97 1.17
N THR A 3 -59.43 -33.17 -0.03
CA THR A 3 -59.01 -32.45 -1.26
C THR A 3 -59.58 -31.04 -1.33
N THR A 4 -60.79 -30.82 -0.83
CA THR A 4 -61.47 -29.51 -0.84
C THR A 4 -60.78 -28.50 0.07
N THR A 5 -60.24 -28.95 1.20
CA THR A 5 -59.55 -28.12 2.20
C THR A 5 -58.18 -27.63 1.71
N ILE A 6 -57.50 -28.40 0.87
CA ILE A 6 -56.20 -28.03 0.28
C ILE A 6 -56.40 -26.99 -0.82
N LEU A 7 -57.43 -27.13 -1.65
CA LEU A 7 -57.74 -26.15 -2.70
C LEU A 7 -58.10 -24.77 -2.11
N THR A 8 -58.87 -24.74 -1.02
CA THR A 8 -59.21 -23.49 -0.34
C THR A 8 -57.99 -22.83 0.31
N ALA A 9 -57.06 -23.60 0.86
CA ALA A 9 -55.84 -23.06 1.46
C ALA A 9 -54.91 -22.45 0.40
N ILE A 10 -54.76 -23.08 -0.77
CA ILE A 10 -53.95 -22.55 -1.88
C ILE A 10 -54.56 -21.26 -2.44
N LEU A 11 -55.88 -21.20 -2.57
CA LEU A 11 -56.57 -19.99 -3.06
C LEU A 11 -56.38 -18.80 -2.12
N ILE A 12 -56.41 -19.03 -0.80
CA ILE A 12 -56.20 -17.98 0.21
C ILE A 12 -54.75 -17.49 0.21
N VAL A 13 -53.77 -18.39 0.07
CA VAL A 13 -52.35 -18.00 -0.04
C VAL A 13 -52.09 -17.20 -1.33
N PHE A 14 -52.71 -17.58 -2.45
CA PHE A 14 -52.57 -16.84 -3.70
C PHE A 14 -53.23 -15.45 -3.64
N LEU A 15 -54.37 -15.32 -2.96
CA LEU A 15 -55.02 -14.02 -2.71
C LEU A 15 -54.19 -13.13 -1.80
N LEU A 16 -53.51 -13.67 -0.78
CA LEU A 16 -52.60 -12.91 0.08
C LEU A 16 -51.37 -12.41 -0.68
N ILE A 17 -50.82 -13.21 -1.60
CA ILE A 17 -49.68 -12.80 -2.45
C ILE A 17 -50.10 -11.69 -3.43
N LEU A 18 -51.31 -11.75 -3.99
CA LEU A 18 -51.80 -10.73 -4.93
C LEU A 18 -52.06 -9.37 -4.26
N THR A 19 -52.40 -9.34 -2.96
CA THR A 19 -52.57 -8.08 -2.22
C THR A 19 -51.25 -7.41 -1.81
N ALA A 20 -50.13 -8.15 -1.79
CA ALA A 20 -48.83 -7.63 -1.39
C ALA A 20 -48.11 -6.83 -2.50
N CYS A 21 -48.51 -6.98 -3.76
CA CYS A 21 -47.80 -6.38 -4.91
C CYS A 21 -48.25 -4.96 -5.31
N ASN A 22 -49.19 -4.32 -4.59
CA ASN A 22 -49.67 -2.97 -4.91
C ASN A 22 -49.10 -1.83 -4.04
N LEU A 23 -48.02 -2.07 -3.29
CA LEU A 23 -47.23 -0.97 -2.72
C LEU A 23 -46.46 -0.27 -3.84
N THR A 24 -47.14 0.66 -4.51
CA THR A 24 -46.48 1.75 -5.22
C THR A 24 -45.73 2.56 -4.16
N THR A 25 -44.45 2.25 -3.99
CA THR A 25 -43.51 3.05 -3.21
C THR A 25 -43.37 4.41 -3.88
N LYS A 26 -44.29 5.33 -3.60
CA LYS A 26 -43.96 6.75 -3.61
C LYS A 26 -42.81 6.87 -2.61
N ALA A 27 -41.61 7.19 -3.12
CA ALA A 27 -40.45 7.39 -2.28
C ALA A 27 -40.86 8.35 -1.15
N VAL A 28 -40.78 7.87 0.10
CA VAL A 28 -40.96 8.71 1.28
C VAL A 28 -39.83 9.73 1.21
N VAL A 29 -40.14 10.92 0.70
CA VAL A 29 -39.22 12.05 0.75
C VAL A 29 -39.15 12.44 2.22
N ASP A 30 -38.04 12.10 2.86
CA ASP A 30 -37.74 12.61 4.19
C ASP A 30 -37.76 14.14 4.11
N PRO A 31 -38.70 14.81 4.81
CA PRO A 31 -38.86 16.25 4.72
C PRO A 31 -37.63 17.02 5.23
N ASN A 32 -36.69 16.34 5.92
CA ASN A 32 -35.42 16.90 6.37
C ASN A 32 -34.25 16.59 5.41
N ASP A 33 -34.50 15.95 4.27
CA ASP A 33 -33.48 15.66 3.27
C ASP A 33 -33.16 16.92 2.44
N LYS A 34 -32.33 17.80 3.01
CA LYS A 34 -31.83 19.03 2.37
C LYS A 34 -31.18 18.78 1.00
N CYS A 35 -30.66 17.58 0.75
CA CYS A 35 -30.00 17.25 -0.51
C CYS A 35 -31.02 16.95 -1.62
N SER A 36 -32.25 16.57 -1.27
CA SER A 36 -33.29 16.20 -2.24
C SER A 36 -33.68 17.35 -3.18
N SER A 37 -33.54 18.60 -2.74
CA SER A 37 -33.83 19.83 -3.50
C SER A 37 -32.75 20.21 -4.51
N LEU A 38 -31.54 19.63 -4.39
CA LEU A 38 -30.45 19.84 -5.32
C LEU A 38 -30.61 18.94 -6.55
N THR A 39 -29.90 19.27 -7.64
CA THR A 39 -29.89 18.49 -8.88
C THR A 39 -28.49 18.04 -9.28
N ASP A 40 -28.43 17.05 -10.16
CA ASP A 40 -27.22 16.56 -10.80
C ASP A 40 -26.07 16.29 -9.82
N ARG A 41 -24.86 16.76 -10.14
CA ARG A 41 -23.66 16.53 -9.33
C ARG A 41 -23.73 17.22 -7.95
N ALA A 42 -24.44 18.34 -7.82
CA ALA A 42 -24.57 19.02 -6.54
C ALA A 42 -25.36 18.18 -5.53
N LYS A 43 -26.37 17.45 -6.01
CA LYS A 43 -27.13 16.49 -5.20
C LYS A 43 -26.25 15.35 -4.68
N ASP A 44 -25.48 14.74 -5.57
CA ASP A 44 -24.56 13.65 -5.22
C ASP A 44 -23.51 14.12 -4.21
N ASN A 45 -22.90 15.29 -4.43
CA ASN A 45 -21.96 15.89 -3.48
C ASN A 45 -22.57 16.04 -2.08
N CYS A 46 -23.79 16.59 -1.98
CA CYS A 46 -24.47 16.75 -0.70
C CYS A 46 -24.69 15.41 0.02
N TYR A 47 -25.05 14.35 -0.70
CA TYR A 47 -25.19 13.03 -0.10
C TYR A 47 -23.86 12.41 0.32
N VAL A 48 -22.76 12.68 -0.41
CA VAL A 48 -21.42 12.26 -0.01
C VAL A 48 -21.00 12.94 1.30
N GLU A 49 -21.22 14.26 1.41
CA GLU A 49 -20.92 15.03 2.63
C GLU A 49 -21.68 14.52 3.86
N ASP A 50 -22.95 14.14 3.68
CA ASP A 50 -23.80 13.57 4.73
C ASP A 50 -23.57 12.05 4.94
N LEU A 51 -22.61 11.42 4.25
CA LEU A 51 -22.35 9.96 4.25
C LEU A 51 -23.57 9.09 3.89
N LYS A 52 -24.49 9.63 3.09
CA LYS A 52 -25.69 8.94 2.57
C LYS A 52 -25.39 8.28 1.23
N CYS A 53 -24.34 7.47 1.15
CA CYS A 53 -23.81 6.95 -0.11
C CYS A 53 -24.87 6.23 -0.98
N SER A 54 -25.81 5.50 -0.38
CA SER A 54 -26.88 4.81 -1.11
C SER A 54 -27.80 5.72 -1.94
N LYS A 55 -27.79 7.02 -1.68
CA LYS A 55 -28.56 8.03 -2.43
C LYS A 55 -27.77 8.70 -3.57
N VAL A 56 -26.46 8.42 -3.67
CA VAL A 56 -25.58 8.95 -4.71
C VAL A 56 -25.82 8.20 -6.03
N LYS A 57 -26.12 8.94 -7.10
CA LYS A 57 -26.42 8.37 -8.42
C LYS A 57 -25.16 8.00 -9.18
N ASP A 58 -24.13 8.85 -9.17
CA ASP A 58 -22.86 8.56 -9.82
C ASP A 58 -22.14 7.39 -9.12
N ALA A 59 -21.81 6.35 -9.88
CA ALA A 59 -21.25 5.12 -9.33
C ALA A 59 -19.85 5.33 -8.73
N GLN A 60 -19.01 6.18 -9.33
CA GLN A 60 -17.66 6.46 -8.82
C GLN A 60 -17.72 7.27 -7.53
N MET A 61 -18.59 8.28 -7.46
CA MET A 61 -18.79 9.08 -6.25
C MET A 61 -19.41 8.26 -5.13
N ARG A 62 -20.39 7.40 -5.44
CA ARG A 62 -20.98 6.49 -4.48
C ARG A 62 -19.92 5.57 -3.89
N ASP A 63 -19.15 4.90 -4.74
CA ASP A 63 -18.16 3.92 -4.28
C ASP A 63 -17.04 4.61 -3.48
N SER A 64 -16.62 5.81 -3.88
CA SER A 64 -15.68 6.64 -3.10
C SER A 64 -16.24 7.03 -1.73
N CYS A 65 -17.55 7.34 -1.64
CA CYS A 65 -18.22 7.59 -0.37
C CYS A 65 -18.22 6.34 0.53
N VAL A 66 -18.50 5.16 -0.04
CA VAL A 66 -18.45 3.89 0.68
C VAL A 66 -17.04 3.60 1.21
N VAL A 67 -15.98 3.87 0.43
CA VAL A 67 -14.58 3.79 0.90
C VAL A 67 -14.37 4.69 2.13
N GLY A 68 -14.88 5.93 2.10
CA GLY A 68 -14.79 6.86 3.21
C GLY A 68 -15.42 6.29 4.50
N ILE A 69 -16.61 5.70 4.38
CA ILE A 69 -17.29 5.04 5.52
C ILE A 69 -16.45 3.84 6.01
N ALA A 70 -15.98 2.98 5.11
CA ALA A 70 -15.16 1.82 5.46
C ALA A 70 -13.94 2.25 6.28
N LYS A 71 -13.22 3.29 5.84
CA LYS A 71 -12.03 3.83 6.54
C LYS A 71 -12.37 4.39 7.92
N ILE A 72 -13.46 5.15 8.05
CA ILE A 72 -13.92 5.69 9.34
C ILE A 72 -14.28 4.57 10.32
N LYS A 73 -14.94 3.52 9.83
CA LYS A 73 -15.39 2.38 10.64
C LYS A 73 -14.32 1.32 10.84
N LYS A 74 -13.26 1.34 10.03
CA LYS A 74 -12.24 0.29 9.94
C LYS A 74 -12.85 -1.10 9.70
N ASP A 75 -13.89 -1.15 8.88
CA ASP A 75 -14.66 -2.38 8.62
C ASP A 75 -14.54 -2.78 7.15
N ILE A 76 -13.83 -3.88 6.91
CA ILE A 76 -13.60 -4.42 5.56
C ILE A 76 -14.89 -4.88 4.89
N GLN A 77 -15.91 -5.30 5.64
CA GLN A 77 -17.17 -5.79 5.06
C GLN A 77 -17.92 -4.66 4.33
N ILE A 78 -17.68 -3.40 4.71
CA ILE A 78 -18.24 -2.24 4.01
C ILE A 78 -17.69 -2.13 2.59
N CYS A 79 -16.44 -2.56 2.34
CA CYS A 79 -15.88 -2.59 1.00
C CYS A 79 -16.65 -3.51 0.05
N GLU A 80 -17.38 -4.51 0.55
CA GLU A 80 -18.21 -5.39 -0.30
C GLU A 80 -19.42 -4.69 -0.92
N LEU A 81 -19.79 -3.51 -0.40
CA LEU A 81 -20.87 -2.68 -0.97
C LEU A 81 -20.44 -1.93 -2.24
N ILE A 82 -19.13 -1.85 -2.50
CA ILE A 82 -18.55 -1.18 -3.67
C ILE A 82 -18.80 -2.01 -4.93
N GLN A 83 -19.22 -1.35 -6.01
CA GLN A 83 -19.58 -2.01 -7.27
C GLN A 83 -18.40 -2.07 -8.25
N ILE A 84 -17.54 -1.05 -8.26
CA ILE A 84 -16.35 -1.01 -9.12
C ILE A 84 -15.25 -1.84 -8.45
N GLU A 85 -14.92 -3.00 -9.02
CA GLU A 85 -13.95 -3.94 -8.44
C GLU A 85 -12.59 -3.28 -8.12
N LYS A 86 -12.06 -2.42 -9.00
CA LYS A 86 -10.81 -1.68 -8.70
C LYS A 86 -10.92 -0.80 -7.45
N THR A 87 -12.06 -0.15 -7.24
CA THR A 87 -12.32 0.67 -6.05
C THR A 87 -12.53 -0.20 -4.81
N LYS A 88 -13.08 -1.40 -4.97
CA LYS A 88 -13.23 -2.39 -3.88
C LYS A 88 -11.87 -2.88 -3.40
N GLU A 89 -10.96 -3.18 -4.33
CA GLU A 89 -9.62 -3.63 -3.98
C GLU A 89 -8.80 -2.51 -3.32
N PHE A 90 -8.88 -1.28 -3.85
CA PHE A 90 -8.35 -0.10 -3.18
C PHE A 90 -8.91 0.06 -1.76
N CYS A 91 -10.23 -0.11 -1.57
CA CYS A 91 -10.85 -0.05 -0.25
C CYS A 91 -10.21 -1.04 0.72
N LYS A 92 -10.08 -2.30 0.30
CA LYS A 92 -9.51 -3.38 1.14
C LYS A 92 -8.06 -3.10 1.50
N GLU A 93 -7.26 -2.66 0.52
CA GLU A 93 -5.86 -2.26 0.74
C GLU A 93 -5.76 -1.13 1.78
N GLN A 94 -6.57 -0.08 1.65
CA GLN A 94 -6.62 1.01 2.63
C GLN A 94 -7.02 0.54 4.04
N ILE A 95 -7.93 -0.43 4.14
CA ILE A 95 -8.30 -1.02 5.43
C ILE A 95 -7.14 -1.84 6.01
N ALA A 96 -6.43 -2.61 5.18
CA ALA A 96 -5.23 -3.35 5.59
C ALA A 96 -4.18 -2.41 6.22
N GLU A 97 -3.89 -1.27 5.57
CA GLU A 97 -2.97 -0.26 6.09
C GLU A 97 -3.45 0.34 7.42
N ILE A 98 -4.69 0.82 7.49
CA ILE A 98 -5.24 1.53 8.66
C ILE A 98 -5.39 0.62 9.89
N THR A 99 -5.62 -0.66 9.65
CA THR A 99 -5.74 -1.68 10.71
C THR A 99 -4.43 -2.42 10.97
N ASN A 100 -3.42 -2.20 10.13
CA ASN A 100 -2.18 -2.95 10.12
C ASN A 100 -2.40 -4.48 10.03
N ASP A 101 -3.37 -4.90 9.23
CA ASP A 101 -3.74 -6.30 9.04
C ASP A 101 -3.28 -6.82 7.68
N HIS A 102 -2.11 -7.45 7.67
CA HIS A 102 -1.52 -8.04 6.48
C HIS A 102 -2.33 -9.20 5.89
N THR A 103 -3.19 -9.86 6.67
CA THR A 103 -4.01 -10.97 6.14
C THR A 103 -4.94 -10.51 5.02
N ILE A 104 -5.33 -9.23 5.05
CA ILE A 104 -6.16 -8.60 4.02
C ILE A 104 -5.43 -8.51 2.68
N CYS A 105 -4.10 -8.27 2.67
CA CYS A 105 -3.31 -8.20 1.43
C CYS A 105 -3.43 -9.50 0.62
N GLY A 106 -3.43 -10.65 1.30
CA GLY A 106 -3.61 -11.97 0.68
C GLY A 106 -5.01 -12.23 0.10
N THR A 107 -5.98 -11.34 0.33
CA THR A 107 -7.34 -11.43 -0.23
C THR A 107 -7.55 -10.59 -1.49
N LEU A 108 -6.58 -9.73 -1.83
CA LEU A 108 -6.60 -8.88 -3.01
C LEU A 108 -6.34 -9.74 -4.27
N ARG A 109 -7.06 -9.45 -5.36
CA ARG A 109 -6.98 -10.26 -6.60
C ARG A 109 -6.16 -9.54 -7.67
N ASP A 110 -6.17 -8.23 -7.67
CA ASP A 110 -5.35 -7.37 -8.52
C ASP A 110 -3.94 -7.28 -7.95
N GLN A 111 -2.96 -7.67 -8.76
CA GLN A 111 -1.55 -7.71 -8.36
C GLN A 111 -1.04 -6.35 -7.90
N TYR A 112 -1.48 -5.26 -8.54
CA TYR A 112 -1.04 -3.91 -8.19
C TYR A 112 -1.46 -3.55 -6.75
N TRP A 113 -2.70 -3.87 -6.37
CA TRP A 113 -3.18 -3.60 -5.01
C TRP A 113 -2.54 -4.54 -3.99
N SER A 114 -2.35 -5.83 -4.34
CA SER A 114 -1.61 -6.76 -3.48
C SER A 114 -0.17 -6.30 -3.22
N ASP A 115 0.55 -5.89 -4.27
CA ASP A 115 1.93 -5.45 -4.18
C ASP A 115 2.07 -4.17 -3.37
N ASN A 116 1.20 -3.18 -3.58
CA ASN A 116 1.15 -1.97 -2.76
C ASN A 116 0.88 -2.28 -1.28
N CYS A 117 -0.11 -3.14 -1.01
CA CYS A 117 -0.46 -3.54 0.36
C CYS A 117 0.73 -4.17 1.08
N ASN A 118 1.39 -5.14 0.45
CA ASN A 118 2.58 -5.80 1.00
C ASN A 118 3.75 -4.82 1.17
N PHE A 119 4.00 -3.97 0.18
CA PHE A 119 5.05 -2.95 0.23
C PHE A 119 4.86 -2.00 1.43
N GLN A 120 3.67 -1.42 1.58
CA GLN A 120 3.40 -0.42 2.62
C GLN A 120 3.47 -1.04 4.02
N LEU A 121 2.88 -2.22 4.20
CA LEU A 121 2.96 -2.94 5.47
C LEU A 121 4.39 -3.42 5.78
N ALA A 122 5.19 -3.79 4.78
CA ALA A 122 6.60 -4.13 4.97
C ALA A 122 7.36 -2.95 5.58
N LEU A 123 7.20 -1.75 5.00
CA LEU A 123 7.88 -0.54 5.46
C LEU A 123 7.39 -0.09 6.84
N MET A 124 6.07 -0.08 7.05
CA MET A 124 5.47 0.36 8.31
C MET A 124 5.87 -0.54 9.48
N ASN A 125 5.94 -1.86 9.26
CA ASN A 125 6.28 -2.82 10.31
C ASN A 125 7.76 -3.18 10.36
N LYS A 126 8.57 -2.71 9.40
CA LYS A 126 9.95 -3.12 9.19
C LYS A 126 10.10 -4.63 9.05
N GLN A 127 9.19 -5.27 8.30
CA GLN A 127 9.15 -6.71 8.06
C GLN A 127 9.50 -7.02 6.61
N ASP A 128 10.74 -7.45 6.36
CA ASP A 128 11.26 -7.78 5.03
C ASP A 128 10.56 -8.98 4.38
N SER A 129 9.98 -9.87 5.19
CA SER A 129 9.17 -10.98 4.70
C SER A 129 8.00 -10.52 3.84
N PHE A 130 7.45 -9.33 4.09
CA PHE A 130 6.37 -8.76 3.28
C PHE A 130 6.90 -8.20 1.93
N CYS A 131 8.12 -7.64 1.89
CA CYS A 131 8.77 -7.29 0.61
C CYS A 131 8.94 -8.52 -0.29
N SER A 132 9.16 -9.70 0.30
CA SER A 132 9.28 -10.95 -0.47
C SER A 132 8.01 -11.32 -1.23
N LEU A 133 6.84 -10.86 -0.76
CA LEU A 133 5.52 -11.11 -1.35
C LEU A 133 5.14 -10.12 -2.46
N VAL A 134 5.93 -9.07 -2.67
CA VAL A 134 5.76 -8.14 -3.79
C VAL A 134 6.22 -8.84 -5.08
N SER A 135 5.36 -8.86 -6.09
CA SER A 135 5.65 -9.51 -7.38
C SER A 135 6.34 -8.57 -8.36
N ASP A 136 5.97 -7.30 -8.41
CA ASP A 136 6.67 -6.31 -9.22
C ASP A 136 8.12 -6.15 -8.76
N VAL A 137 9.05 -6.39 -9.69
CA VAL A 137 10.49 -6.49 -9.38
C VAL A 137 11.06 -5.15 -8.94
N ASP A 138 10.65 -4.05 -9.57
CA ASP A 138 11.15 -2.72 -9.23
C ASP A 138 10.62 -2.26 -7.87
N GLN A 139 9.34 -2.49 -7.60
CA GLN A 139 8.73 -2.22 -6.30
C GLN A 139 9.32 -3.10 -5.20
N LYS A 140 9.59 -4.38 -5.47
CA LYS A 140 10.25 -5.29 -4.54
C LYS A 140 11.67 -4.83 -4.21
N ASN A 141 12.44 -4.46 -5.23
CA ASN A 141 13.79 -3.92 -5.06
C ASN A 141 13.76 -2.64 -4.20
N GLU A 142 12.82 -1.73 -4.46
CA GLU A 142 12.69 -0.50 -3.67
C GLU A 142 12.24 -0.78 -2.24
N CYS A 143 11.41 -1.80 -2.01
CA CYS A 143 11.00 -2.24 -0.68
C CYS A 143 12.21 -2.67 0.16
N PHE A 144 13.00 -3.63 -0.35
CA PHE A 144 14.20 -4.11 0.33
C PHE A 144 15.23 -3.01 0.52
N LYS A 145 15.47 -2.19 -0.50
CA LYS A 145 16.38 -1.05 -0.42
C LYS A 145 15.96 -0.08 0.68
N THR A 146 14.69 0.28 0.75
CA THR A 146 14.18 1.20 1.77
C THR A 146 14.34 0.62 3.17
N LEU A 147 14.02 -0.66 3.37
CA LEU A 147 14.23 -1.33 4.66
C LEU A 147 15.71 -1.41 5.03
N ALA A 148 16.58 -1.79 4.09
CA ALA A 148 18.02 -1.89 4.28
C ALA A 148 18.59 -0.55 4.78
N LEU A 149 18.21 0.55 4.12
CA LEU A 149 18.67 1.90 4.49
C LEU A 149 18.10 2.36 5.83
N ASN A 150 16.80 2.17 6.08
CA ASN A 150 16.14 2.62 7.30
C ASN A 150 16.57 1.82 8.55
N THR A 151 16.99 0.58 8.36
CA THR A 151 17.46 -0.29 9.45
C THR A 151 18.98 -0.42 9.50
N SER A 152 19.70 0.13 8.51
CA SER A 152 21.13 -0.11 8.29
C SER A 152 21.49 -1.60 8.21
N ASN A 153 20.55 -2.45 7.78
CA ASN A 153 20.75 -3.88 7.62
C ASN A 153 21.30 -4.18 6.22
N LEU A 154 22.59 -4.52 6.18
CA LEU A 154 23.31 -4.80 4.93
C LEU A 154 22.78 -6.06 4.22
N ASP A 155 22.35 -7.05 4.98
CA ASP A 155 21.91 -8.34 4.43
C ASP A 155 20.68 -8.18 3.53
N LEU A 156 19.86 -7.14 3.79
CA LEU A 156 18.71 -6.83 2.96
C LEU A 156 19.09 -6.36 1.54
N CYS A 157 20.30 -5.84 1.34
CA CYS A 157 20.76 -5.46 0.00
C CYS A 157 20.92 -6.66 -0.94
N GLU A 158 21.10 -7.89 -0.41
CA GLU A 158 21.25 -9.11 -1.21
C GLU A 158 19.97 -9.49 -1.98
N PHE A 159 18.81 -9.01 -1.52
CA PHE A 159 17.53 -9.26 -2.19
C PHE A 159 17.24 -8.27 -3.34
N ILE A 160 18.14 -7.31 -3.59
CA ILE A 160 18.00 -6.32 -4.65
C ILE A 160 18.68 -6.83 -5.91
N SER A 161 17.94 -6.83 -7.02
CA SER A 161 18.48 -7.24 -8.32
C SER A 161 19.24 -6.11 -9.03
N GLY A 162 20.18 -6.49 -9.90
CA GLY A 162 20.91 -5.56 -10.76
C GLY A 162 21.85 -4.60 -10.01
N THR A 163 22.00 -3.38 -10.52
CA THR A 163 22.92 -2.37 -9.95
C THR A 163 22.44 -1.76 -8.64
N GLY A 164 21.18 -1.98 -8.26
CA GLY A 164 20.59 -1.45 -7.03
C GLY A 164 21.25 -2.01 -5.77
N ARG A 165 21.71 -3.27 -5.79
CA ARG A 165 22.41 -3.92 -4.67
C ARG A 165 23.68 -3.17 -4.29
N GLU A 166 24.52 -2.87 -5.28
CA GLU A 166 25.80 -2.18 -5.08
C GLU A 166 25.60 -0.77 -4.51
N ALA A 167 24.59 -0.05 -5.01
CA ALA A 167 24.22 1.27 -4.51
C ALA A 167 23.70 1.22 -3.06
N CYS A 168 22.93 0.18 -2.71
CA CYS A 168 22.44 -0.08 -1.36
C CYS A 168 23.61 -0.29 -0.38
N ILE A 169 24.54 -1.21 -0.71
CA ILE A 169 25.74 -1.50 0.08
C ILE A 169 26.57 -0.23 0.28
N TYR A 170 26.89 0.49 -0.81
CA TYR A 170 27.65 1.72 -0.76
C TYR A 170 27.02 2.77 0.18
N LYS A 171 25.70 2.95 0.09
CA LYS A 171 24.98 3.94 0.89
C LYS A 171 24.99 3.56 2.37
N ILE A 172 24.77 2.30 2.72
CA ILE A 172 24.84 1.82 4.12
C ILE A 172 26.25 1.97 4.65
N ALA A 173 27.25 1.46 3.92
CA ALA A 173 28.66 1.51 4.33
C ALA A 173 29.11 2.95 4.61
N THR A 174 28.77 3.89 3.73
CA THR A 174 29.19 5.30 3.90
C THR A 174 28.40 6.03 4.98
N THR A 175 27.09 5.75 5.13
CA THR A 175 26.28 6.39 6.18
C THR A 175 26.62 5.89 7.58
N THR A 176 26.95 4.61 7.71
CA THR A 176 27.34 3.98 8.99
C THR A 176 28.84 4.04 9.27
N HIS A 177 29.63 4.53 8.30
CA HIS A 177 31.09 4.46 8.28
C HIS A 177 31.66 3.03 8.48
N ASN A 178 30.90 2.00 8.09
CA ASN A 178 31.36 0.61 8.11
C ASN A 178 32.27 0.34 6.89
N VAL A 179 33.58 0.43 7.10
CA VAL A 179 34.58 0.21 6.04
C VAL A 179 34.61 -1.24 5.54
N GLU A 180 34.30 -2.20 6.39
CA GLU A 180 34.27 -3.63 6.02
C GLU A 180 33.15 -3.88 5.02
N ALA A 181 32.02 -3.20 5.16
CA ALA A 181 30.90 -3.32 4.23
C ALA A 181 31.27 -2.94 2.78
N CYS A 182 32.26 -2.06 2.56
CA CYS A 182 32.72 -1.73 1.21
C CYS A 182 33.27 -2.96 0.45
N GLN A 183 33.71 -4.02 1.15
CA GLN A 183 34.25 -5.23 0.51
C GLN A 183 33.19 -6.05 -0.24
N PHE A 184 31.91 -5.85 0.07
CA PHE A 184 30.81 -6.54 -0.63
C PHE A 184 30.44 -5.86 -1.95
N ILE A 185 31.15 -4.78 -2.30
CA ILE A 185 31.01 -4.10 -3.58
C ILE A 185 31.87 -4.79 -4.64
N SER A 186 31.25 -5.35 -5.66
CA SER A 186 31.96 -6.18 -6.66
C SER A 186 32.88 -5.36 -7.56
N ASP A 187 32.43 -4.16 -7.95
CA ASP A 187 33.22 -3.27 -8.79
C ASP A 187 34.36 -2.63 -7.98
N SER A 188 35.60 -2.91 -8.38
CA SER A 188 36.78 -2.46 -7.65
C SER A 188 36.90 -0.93 -7.57
N PHE A 189 36.41 -0.20 -8.57
CA PHE A 189 36.44 1.25 -8.57
C PHE A 189 35.46 1.81 -7.52
N ASN A 190 34.22 1.32 -7.50
CA ASN A 190 33.20 1.68 -6.53
C ASN A 190 33.58 1.26 -5.10
N MET A 191 34.19 0.08 -4.91
CA MET A 191 34.73 -0.35 -3.61
C MET A 191 35.80 0.63 -3.10
N ASN A 192 36.77 0.99 -3.95
CA ASN A 192 37.81 1.96 -3.61
C ASN A 192 37.21 3.35 -3.31
N GLY A 193 36.21 3.78 -4.08
CA GLY A 193 35.47 5.01 -3.83
C GLY A 193 34.69 5.02 -2.52
N CYS A 194 34.12 3.88 -2.12
CA CYS A 194 33.45 3.69 -0.83
C CYS A 194 34.42 3.92 0.33
N ARG A 195 35.58 3.24 0.29
CA ARG A 195 36.65 3.40 1.30
C ARG A 195 37.16 4.84 1.36
N ALA A 196 37.44 5.46 0.20
CA ALA A 196 37.90 6.83 0.12
C ALA A 196 36.91 7.83 0.75
N LYS A 197 35.61 7.65 0.49
CA LYS A 197 34.56 8.49 1.06
C LYS A 197 34.52 8.38 2.59
N ILE A 198 34.52 7.16 3.13
CA ILE A 198 34.53 6.94 4.59
C ILE A 198 35.78 7.54 5.22
N ALA A 199 36.97 7.34 4.62
CA ALA A 199 38.21 7.94 5.09
C ALA A 199 38.10 9.47 5.21
N ARG A 200 37.56 10.13 4.17
CA ARG A 200 37.37 11.59 4.14
C ARG A 200 36.30 12.09 5.12
N GLU A 201 35.24 11.33 5.35
CA GLU A 201 34.16 11.71 6.27
C GLU A 201 34.60 11.55 7.74
N THR A 202 35.41 10.53 8.03
CA THR A 202 35.91 10.23 9.39
C THR A 202 37.27 10.86 9.72
N GLY A 203 38.01 11.36 8.72
CA GLY A 203 39.39 11.82 8.89
C GLY A 203 40.41 10.70 9.12
N ASN A 204 40.02 9.44 8.90
CA ASN A 204 40.86 8.27 9.16
C ASN A 204 41.69 7.88 7.92
N SER A 205 42.94 8.34 7.88
CA SER A 205 43.87 8.05 6.78
C SER A 205 44.24 6.56 6.66
N ALA A 206 44.10 5.77 7.73
CA ALA A 206 44.39 4.34 7.66
C ALA A 206 43.44 3.60 6.69
N ILE A 207 42.23 4.13 6.47
CA ILE A 207 41.28 3.59 5.50
C ILE A 207 41.81 3.77 4.06
N CYS A 208 42.53 4.86 3.77
CA CYS A 208 43.14 5.06 2.45
C CYS A 208 44.18 3.98 2.12
N GLU A 209 44.82 3.38 3.13
CA GLU A 209 45.78 2.29 2.93
C GLU A 209 45.13 1.01 2.40
N LEU A 210 43.83 0.84 2.62
CA LEU A 210 43.04 -0.28 2.10
C LEU A 210 42.66 -0.12 0.62
N ILE A 211 42.98 1.01 -0.02
CA ILE A 211 42.62 1.30 -1.41
C ILE A 211 43.68 0.69 -2.34
N GLY A 212 43.25 -0.24 -3.20
CA GLY A 212 44.15 -0.93 -4.12
C GLY A 212 44.54 -0.11 -5.35
N ASN A 213 43.69 0.84 -5.75
CA ASN A 213 43.98 1.74 -6.86
C ASN A 213 44.89 2.88 -6.39
N SER A 214 46.11 2.96 -6.94
CA SER A 214 47.14 3.94 -6.53
C SER A 214 46.67 5.39 -6.67
N ASN A 215 45.97 5.73 -7.76
CA ASN A 215 45.50 7.10 -8.00
C ASN A 215 44.44 7.50 -6.96
N ILE A 216 43.44 6.65 -6.72
CA ILE A 216 42.40 6.91 -5.72
C ILE A 216 43.01 6.98 -4.31
N LYS A 217 43.99 6.12 -4.00
CA LYS A 217 44.71 6.13 -2.72
C LYS A 217 45.43 7.45 -2.47
N THR A 218 46.18 7.94 -3.46
CA THR A 218 46.88 9.23 -3.36
C THR A 218 45.89 10.37 -3.09
N ILE A 219 44.81 10.45 -3.87
CA ILE A 219 43.75 11.45 -3.70
C ILE A 219 43.12 11.36 -2.30
N CYS A 220 42.82 10.15 -1.83
CA CYS A 220 42.26 9.93 -0.49
C CYS A 220 43.18 10.47 0.63
N LEU A 221 44.48 10.21 0.54
CA LEU A 221 45.47 10.67 1.52
C LEU A 221 45.60 12.20 1.53
N GLU A 222 45.52 12.84 0.37
CA GLU A 222 45.51 14.30 0.23
C GLU A 222 44.23 14.91 0.83
N ASP A 223 43.06 14.39 0.46
CA ASP A 223 41.75 14.82 0.97
C ASP A 223 41.67 14.76 2.50
N VAL A 224 42.15 13.68 3.11
CA VAL A 224 42.13 13.49 4.56
C VAL A 224 43.09 14.46 5.27
N LYS A 225 44.26 14.74 4.69
CA LYS A 225 45.22 15.71 5.24
C LYS A 225 44.68 17.14 5.22
N ALA A 226 43.99 17.52 4.14
CA ALA A 226 43.46 18.87 3.97
C ALA A 226 42.32 19.24 4.94
N LYS A 227 41.72 18.26 5.63
CA LYS A 227 40.66 18.47 6.63
C LYS A 227 41.15 18.60 8.08
N LYS A 228 42.43 18.37 8.34
CA LYS A 228 43.05 18.55 9.67
C LYS A 228 43.47 19.98 9.87
#